data_AF-A0A9D9ZYK2-F1
#
_entry.id   AF-A0A9D9ZYK2-F1
#
_cell.length_a   1.000
_cell.length_b   1.000
_cell.length_c   1.000
_cell.angle_alpha   90.00
_cell.angle_beta   90.00
_cell.angle_gamma   90.00
#
_symmetry.space_group_name_H-M   'P 1'
#
loop_
_entity.id
_entity.type
_entity.pdbx_description
1 polymer ?
#
loop_
_entity_poly.entity_id
_entity_poly.type
_entity_poly.pdbx_seq_one_letter_code
_entity_poly.pdbx_strand_id
1 'polypeptide(L)'
;MASQLGMSATTLRRRLRVDHTHYQFLLDRARQYRCEQALRAAWRPGKCLADELGYLEVNSFYRAFRRWTGVGFSAWKAQRL
;
A
#
# COMPACT_ATOMS: atom_id res chain seq x y z
N MET A 1 0.65 8.20 48.05
CA MET A 1 0.70 9.65 47.75
C MET A 1 0.67 9.82 46.25
N ALA A 2 -0.45 10.34 45.74
CA ALA A 2 -0.65 11.04 44.47
C ALA A 2 0.09 10.59 43.18
N SER A 3 -0.67 9.91 42.31
CA SER A 3 -1.08 10.46 41.02
C SER A 3 -0.05 11.29 40.24
N GLN A 4 0.95 10.65 39.64
CA GLN A 4 1.68 11.26 38.54
C GLN A 4 1.67 10.33 37.33
N LEU A 5 0.98 10.83 36.29
CA LEU A 5 1.03 10.37 34.90
C LEU A 5 0.07 9.23 34.54
N GLY A 6 -1.23 9.54 34.64
CA GLY A 6 -2.29 8.96 33.83
C GLY A 6 -2.15 9.28 32.32
N MET A 7 -0.96 9.21 31.74
CA MET A 7 -0.77 9.19 30.29
C MET A 7 -0.45 7.76 29.85
N SER A 8 -1.54 6.98 29.80
CA SER A 8 -1.71 5.72 29.09
C SER A 8 -0.61 5.44 28.04
N ALA A 9 0.16 4.36 28.23
CA ALA A 9 1.00 3.76 27.18
C ALA A 9 0.23 3.53 25.86
N THR A 10 -1.10 3.51 25.94
CA THR A 10 -2.08 3.51 24.86
C THR A 10 -1.97 4.70 23.90
N THR A 11 -1.63 5.91 24.38
CA THR A 11 -1.45 7.10 23.52
C THR A 11 -0.14 7.02 22.73
N LEU A 12 0.94 6.51 23.34
CA LEU A 12 2.23 6.30 22.69
C LEU A 12 2.14 5.21 21.61
N ARG A 13 1.48 4.08 21.90
CA ARG A 13 1.19 3.03 20.91
C ARG A 13 0.31 3.53 19.76
N ARG A 14 -0.66 4.42 20.05
CA ARG A 14 -1.53 4.99 19.02
C ARG A 14 -0.76 5.97 18.12
N ARG A 15 0.13 6.80 18.67
CA ARG A 15 1.02 7.68 17.88
C ARG A 15 2.01 6.88 17.03
N LEU A 16 2.66 5.86 17.59
CA LEU A 16 3.53 4.95 16.83
C LEU A 16 2.77 4.23 15.71
N ARG A 17 1.52 3.81 15.94
CA ARG A 17 0.67 3.24 14.88
C ARG A 17 0.32 4.25 13.79
N VAL A 18 0.01 5.49 14.15
CA VAL A 18 -0.28 6.57 13.20
C VAL A 18 0.95 6.84 12.33
N ASP A 19 2.13 6.93 12.93
CA ASP A 19 3.40 7.14 12.23
C ASP A 19 3.72 5.98 11.26
N HIS A 20 3.56 4.74 11.74
CA HIS A 20 3.79 3.55 10.91
C HIS A 20 2.77 3.42 9.77
N THR A 21 1.53 3.90 9.99
CA THR A 21 0.50 4.01 8.95
C THR A 21 0.85 5.09 7.94
N HIS A 22 1.42 6.22 8.38
CA HIS A 22 1.85 7.30 7.51
C HIS A 22 3.02 6.87 6.62
N TYR A 23 3.97 6.11 7.17
CA TYR A 23 5.06 5.51 6.39
C TYR A 23 4.54 4.48 5.40
N GLN A 24 3.67 3.55 5.82
CA GLN A 24 3.02 2.60 4.91
C GLN A 24 2.23 3.31 3.82
N PHE A 25 1.53 4.41 4.14
CA PHE A 25 0.77 5.19 3.17
C PHE A 25 1.67 5.89 2.14
N LEU A 26 2.80 6.45 2.56
CA LEU A 26 3.80 7.03 1.66
C LEU A 26 4.44 5.97 0.76
N LEU A 27 4.80 4.82 1.33
CA LEU A 27 5.35 3.69 0.59
C LEU A 27 4.35 3.17 -0.45
N ASP A 28 3.09 3.04 -0.04
CA ASP A 28 1.97 2.67 -0.89
C ASP A 28 1.77 3.67 -2.03
N ARG A 29 1.85 4.98 -1.77
CA ARG A 29 1.81 6.02 -2.80
C ARG A 29 2.97 5.92 -3.78
N ALA A 30 4.18 5.67 -3.29
CA ALA A 30 5.36 5.51 -4.15
C ALA A 30 5.23 4.27 -5.05
N ARG A 31 4.72 3.16 -4.50
CA ARG A 31 4.43 1.94 -5.25
C ARG A 31 3.31 2.15 -6.26
N GLN A 32 2.24 2.84 -5.89
CA GLN A 32 1.17 3.23 -6.81
C GLN A 32 1.71 4.03 -7.99
N TYR A 33 2.52 5.06 -7.72
CA TYR A 33 3.08 5.91 -8.77
C TYR A 33 3.96 5.13 -9.75
N ARG A 34 4.83 4.24 -9.24
CA ARG A 34 5.61 3.33 -10.10
C ARG A 34 4.73 2.39 -10.90
N CYS A 35 3.69 1.83 -10.27
CA CYS A 35 2.75 0.93 -10.91
C CYS A 35 2.01 1.64 -12.06
N GLU A 36 1.54 2.87 -11.84
CA GLU A 36 0.90 3.69 -12.88
C GLU A 36 1.86 4.01 -14.03
N GLN A 37 3.12 4.36 -13.75
CA GLN A 37 4.11 4.58 -14.79
C GLN A 37 4.37 3.33 -15.63
N ALA A 38 4.55 2.18 -14.99
CA ALA A 38 4.76 0.92 -15.67
C ALA A 38 3.53 0.54 -16.53
N LEU A 39 2.32 0.74 -16.01
CA LEU A 39 1.07 0.51 -16.73
C LEU A 39 0.84 1.50 -17.89
N ARG A 40 1.36 2.73 -17.79
CA ARG A 40 1.35 3.73 -18.87
C ARG A 40 2.30 3.35 -19.98
N ALA A 41 3.50 2.86 -19.65
CA ALA A 41 4.51 2.49 -20.62
C ALA A 41 4.11 1.28 -21.47
N ALA A 42 3.62 0.20 -20.83
CA ALA A 42 3.13 -0.98 -21.54
C ALA A 42 2.17 -1.79 -20.66
N TRP A 43 1.25 -2.52 -21.27
CA TRP A 43 0.47 -3.51 -20.52
C TRP A 43 1.41 -4.61 -20.03
N ARG A 44 1.52 -4.78 -18.71
CA ARG A 44 2.33 -5.82 -18.07
C ARG A 44 1.46 -6.74 -17.22
N PRO A 45 1.79 -8.04 -17.12
CA PRO A 45 1.14 -8.92 -16.17
C PRO A 45 1.36 -8.43 -14.74
N GLY A 46 0.36 -8.59 -13.88
CA GLY A 46 0.47 -8.26 -12.45
C GLY A 46 1.65 -8.94 -11.76
N LYS A 47 2.08 -10.11 -12.27
CA LYS A 47 3.28 -10.81 -11.81
C LYS A 47 4.57 -10.00 -12.01
N CYS A 48 4.77 -9.43 -13.19
CA CYS A 48 5.94 -8.60 -13.48
C CYS A 48 5.93 -7.33 -12.63
N LEU A 49 4.76 -6.70 -12.49
CA LEU A 49 4.61 -5.52 -11.63
C LEU A 49 4.86 -5.82 -10.15
N ALA A 50 4.37 -6.96 -9.66
CA ALA A 50 4.64 -7.41 -8.30
C ALA A 50 6.15 -7.56 -8.05
N ASP A 51 6.86 -8.21 -8.97
CA ASP A 51 8.32 -8.38 -8.91
C ASP A 51 9.05 -7.02 -8.92
N GLU A 52 8.68 -6.12 -9.84
CA GLU A 52 9.26 -4.76 -9.98
C GLU A 52 9.03 -3.88 -8.73
N LEU A 53 7.92 -4.10 -8.03
CA LEU A 53 7.56 -3.38 -6.81
C LEU A 53 8.09 -4.04 -5.53
N GLY A 54 8.72 -5.21 -5.64
CA GLY A 54 9.28 -5.98 -4.53
C GLY A 54 8.24 -6.75 -3.72
N TYR A 55 7.12 -7.15 -4.32
CA TYR A 55 6.16 -8.06 -3.73
C TYR A 55 6.56 -9.51 -4.00
N LEU A 56 6.66 -10.32 -2.93
CA LEU A 56 6.89 -11.76 -3.04
C LEU A 56 5.77 -12.49 -3.77
N GLU A 57 4.53 -12.03 -3.60
CA GLU A 57 3.35 -12.65 -4.22
C GLU A 57 2.51 -11.63 -4.98
N VAL A 58 2.05 -12.06 -6.15
CA VAL A 58 1.13 -11.29 -6.99
C VAL A 58 -0.19 -11.02 -6.29
N ASN A 59 -0.67 -11.95 -5.45
CA ASN A 59 -1.89 -11.76 -4.67
C ASN A 59 -1.77 -10.63 -3.65
N SER A 60 -0.60 -10.50 -3.00
CA SER A 60 -0.31 -9.38 -2.09
C SER A 60 -0.29 -8.06 -2.85
N PHE A 61 0.31 -8.04 -4.04
CA PHE A 61 0.26 -6.90 -4.94
C PHE A 61 -1.19 -6.57 -5.36
N TYR A 62 -2.02 -7.54 -5.74
CA TYR A 62 -3.41 -7.29 -6.14
C TYR A 62 -4.27 -6.66 -5.04
N ARG A 63 -4.08 -7.10 -3.79
CA ARG A 63 -4.77 -6.48 -2.65
C ARG A 63 -4.33 -5.04 -2.44
N ALA A 64 -3.02 -4.78 -2.54
CA ALA A 64 -2.45 -3.44 -2.40
C ALA A 64 -2.88 -2.53 -3.56
N PHE A 65 -2.79 -3.01 -4.80
CA PHE A 65 -3.24 -2.32 -6.00
C PHE A 65 -4.72 -1.96 -5.93
N ARG A 66 -5.60 -2.90 -5.56
CA ARG A 66 -7.03 -2.60 -5.38
C ARG A 66 -7.26 -1.54 -4.30
N ARG A 67 -6.46 -1.54 -3.24
CA ARG A 67 -6.55 -0.57 -2.15
C ARG A 67 -6.13 0.85 -2.58
N TRP A 68 -5.12 0.99 -3.45
CA TRP A 68 -4.65 2.31 -3.88
C TRP A 68 -5.43 2.88 -5.07
N THR A 69 -5.63 2.04 -6.09
CA THR A 69 -6.30 2.45 -7.34
C THR A 69 -7.82 2.33 -7.27
N GLY A 70 -8.37 1.69 -6.23
CA GLY A 70 -9.81 1.42 -6.09
C GLY A 70 -10.34 0.33 -7.02
N VAL A 71 -9.68 0.10 -8.15
CA VAL A 71 -9.99 -0.93 -9.14
C VAL A 71 -9.06 -2.13 -8.97
N GLY A 72 -9.60 -3.33 -9.03
CA GLY A 72 -8.79 -4.55 -9.03
C GLY A 72 -8.02 -4.68 -10.35
N PHE A 73 -6.80 -5.22 -10.31
CA PHE A 73 -5.97 -5.39 -11.50
C PHE A 73 -6.65 -6.22 -12.60
N SER A 74 -7.42 -7.25 -12.23
CA SER A 74 -8.24 -8.02 -13.19
C SER A 74 -9.34 -7.18 -13.83
N ALA A 75 -9.97 -6.26 -13.10
CA ALA A 75 -10.96 -5.34 -13.65
C ALA A 75 -10.31 -4.29 -14.55
N TRP A 76 -9.14 -3.78 -14.16
CA TRP A 76 -8.33 -2.88 -14.99
C TRP A 76 -7.90 -3.55 -16.29
N LYS A 77 -7.55 -4.85 -16.26
CA LYS A 77 -7.29 -5.66 -17.47
C LYS A 77 -8.54 -5.74 -18.37
N ALA A 78 -9.72 -5.96 -17.79
CA ALA A 78 -10.97 -6.07 -18.54
C ALA A 78 -11.42 -4.75 -19.17
N GLN A 79 -10.96 -3.62 -18.67
CA GLN A 79 -11.32 -2.29 -19.17
C GLN A 79 -10.43 -1.82 -20.35
N ARG A 80 -9.31 -2.51 -20.60
CA ARG A 80 -8.31 -2.16 -21.61
C ARG A 80 -8.18 -3.22 -22.73
N LEU A 81 -9.01 -4.27 -22.67
CA LEU A 81 -9.26 -5.27 -23.71
C LEU A 81 -10.62 -4.96 -24.33
#